data_AF-A0A8S3ZD38-F1
#
_entry.id   AF-A0A8S3ZD38-F1
#
_cell.length_a   1.000
_cell.length_b   1.000
_cell.length_c   1.000
_cell.angle_alpha   90.00
_cell.angle_beta   90.00
_cell.angle_gamma   90.00
#
_symmetry.space_group_name_H-M   'P 1'
#
loop_
_entity.id
_entity.type
_entity.pdbx_description
1 polymer ?
#
loop_
_entity_poly.entity_id
_entity_poly.type
_entity_poly.pdbx_seq_one_letter_code
_entity_poly.pdbx_strand_id
1 'polypeptide(L)'
;CSGRYGKACRHVCGHCYDDQLCDHETGLCPEGCAPGWTGPWCQQPCMSGTYGIDCGSRCHHCLDNVTCHVASGLCPWRCEPGWTGHRCNIECEPGWHGSDCEFTCGHCFKNSVCDRQNGVCPFGCDPGFDGLFCTSECMPGYWGPNCQYKCGHCLSRACHTVTGYCSNRSCRAGWSGPRCDVMCRSGTYGLNCAMLCRHCQSPCDARDGSCPTQCLPGYTGRTCVE
;
A
#
# COMPACT_ATOMS: atom_id res chain seq x y z
N CYS A 1 51.07 -34.67 -17.20
CA CYS A 1 50.66 -34.58 -15.79
C CYS A 1 49.20 -34.21 -15.75
N SER A 2 48.37 -35.00 -15.08
CA SER A 2 46.92 -34.72 -15.01
C SER A 2 46.63 -33.91 -13.74
N GLY A 3 45.90 -32.79 -13.87
CA GLY A 3 45.52 -31.90 -12.76
C GLY A 3 46.67 -31.14 -12.08
N ARG A 4 47.86 -31.09 -12.70
CA ARG A 4 49.08 -30.47 -12.14
C ARG A 4 49.91 -29.79 -13.22
N TYR A 5 50.62 -28.72 -12.85
CA TYR A 5 51.44 -27.92 -13.76
C TYR A 5 52.85 -27.62 -13.21
N GLY A 6 53.72 -27.10 -14.08
CA GLY A 6 55.08 -26.67 -13.78
C GLY A 6 56.11 -27.79 -13.78
N LYS A 7 57.37 -27.45 -13.46
CA LYS A 7 58.49 -28.41 -13.50
C LYS A 7 58.25 -29.58 -12.54
N ALA A 8 58.28 -30.80 -13.07
CA ALA A 8 57.96 -32.04 -12.35
C ALA A 8 56.54 -32.05 -11.72
N CYS A 9 55.63 -31.21 -12.20
CA CYS A 9 54.20 -31.24 -11.87
C CYS A 9 53.92 -31.05 -10.37
N ARG A 10 54.65 -30.09 -9.78
CA ARG A 10 54.62 -29.81 -8.35
C ARG A 10 53.40 -28.98 -7.93
N HIS A 11 52.83 -28.20 -8.83
CA HIS A 11 51.69 -27.32 -8.54
C HIS A 11 50.38 -27.97 -8.99
N VAL A 12 49.30 -27.74 -8.25
CA VAL A 12 47.96 -28.26 -8.56
C VAL A 12 47.22 -27.23 -9.40
N CYS A 13 46.54 -27.66 -10.45
CA CYS A 13 45.65 -26.78 -11.23
C CYS A 13 44.57 -26.17 -10.32
N GLY A 14 44.17 -24.93 -10.58
CA GLY A 14 42.98 -24.36 -9.94
C GLY A 14 41.68 -24.85 -10.58
N HIS A 15 40.60 -24.13 -10.29
CA HIS A 15 39.26 -24.43 -10.77
C HIS A 15 39.03 -23.78 -12.14
N CYS A 16 39.47 -24.45 -13.21
CA CYS A 16 39.21 -23.98 -14.58
C CYS A 16 37.75 -24.17 -14.97
N TYR A 17 37.25 -23.30 -15.86
CA TYR A 17 35.90 -23.38 -16.39
C TYR A 17 35.60 -24.76 -17.01
N ASP A 18 34.39 -25.28 -16.76
CA ASP A 18 33.90 -26.57 -17.26
C ASP A 18 34.84 -27.77 -17.01
N ASP A 19 35.51 -27.77 -15.86
CA ASP A 19 36.48 -28.80 -15.42
C ASP A 19 37.62 -29.05 -16.45
N GLN A 20 37.92 -28.06 -17.29
CA GLN A 20 39.01 -28.16 -18.26
C GLN A 20 40.38 -28.29 -17.58
N LEU A 21 41.33 -28.88 -18.30
CA LEU A 21 42.70 -29.00 -17.82
C LEU A 21 43.42 -27.64 -17.92
N CYS A 22 44.08 -27.24 -16.83
CA CYS A 22 44.97 -26.09 -16.88
C CYS A 22 46.20 -26.37 -17.74
N ASP A 23 46.80 -25.31 -18.29
CA ASP A 23 48.04 -25.39 -19.06
C ASP A 23 49.15 -26.04 -18.22
N HIS A 24 49.80 -27.07 -18.75
CA HIS A 24 50.72 -27.90 -17.96
C HIS A 24 52.04 -27.19 -17.64
N GLU A 25 52.39 -26.10 -18.32
CA GLU A 25 53.61 -25.32 -18.07
C GLU A 25 53.34 -24.16 -17.12
N THR A 26 52.30 -23.38 -17.40
CA THR A 26 51.98 -22.10 -16.75
C THR A 26 50.92 -22.21 -15.66
N GLY A 27 50.08 -23.24 -15.71
CA GLY A 27 48.95 -23.43 -14.79
C GLY A 27 47.74 -22.54 -15.07
N LEU A 28 47.73 -21.80 -16.18
CA LEU A 28 46.64 -20.92 -16.55
C LEU A 28 45.45 -21.72 -17.12
N CYS A 29 44.24 -21.24 -16.86
CA CYS A 29 43.02 -21.80 -17.44
C CYS A 29 42.70 -21.07 -18.77
N PRO A 30 42.68 -21.76 -19.92
CA PRO A 30 42.51 -21.11 -21.24
C PRO A 30 41.18 -20.35 -21.38
N GLU A 31 40.11 -20.90 -20.82
CA GLU A 31 38.74 -20.37 -20.89
C GLU A 31 38.32 -19.64 -19.60
N GLY A 32 39.28 -19.26 -18.75
CA GLY A 32 39.01 -18.60 -17.47
C GLY A 32 38.62 -19.56 -16.34
N CYS A 33 38.13 -18.99 -15.25
CA CYS A 33 37.85 -19.69 -14.00
C CYS A 33 36.42 -20.20 -13.91
N ALA A 34 36.25 -21.34 -13.25
CA ALA A 34 34.94 -21.88 -12.92
C ALA A 34 34.12 -20.90 -12.07
N PRO A 35 32.77 -20.97 -12.10
CA PRO A 35 31.93 -20.13 -11.28
C PRO A 35 32.31 -20.18 -9.79
N GLY A 36 32.46 -19.01 -9.16
CA GLY A 36 32.88 -18.90 -7.76
C GLY A 36 34.39 -18.75 -7.55
N TRP A 37 35.18 -18.77 -8.63
CA TRP A 37 36.64 -18.66 -8.61
C TRP A 37 37.13 -17.55 -9.53
N THR A 38 38.29 -16.98 -9.20
CA THR A 38 38.97 -15.92 -9.94
C THR A 38 40.48 -15.97 -9.71
N GLY A 39 41.19 -14.99 -10.27
CA GLY A 39 42.63 -14.86 -10.25
C GLY A 39 43.30 -15.65 -11.38
N PRO A 40 44.59 -15.38 -11.65
CA PRO A 40 45.29 -15.91 -12.83
C PRO A 40 45.35 -17.45 -12.88
N TRP A 41 45.31 -18.11 -11.72
CA TRP A 41 45.34 -19.57 -11.61
C TRP A 41 44.02 -20.18 -11.11
N CYS A 42 42.93 -19.40 -11.01
CA CYS A 42 41.61 -19.87 -10.57
C CYS A 42 41.62 -20.57 -9.19
N GLN A 43 42.40 -20.01 -8.27
CA GLN A 43 42.55 -20.51 -6.90
C GLN A 43 41.99 -19.53 -5.86
N GLN A 44 41.52 -18.36 -6.28
CA GLN A 44 40.95 -17.36 -5.38
C GLN A 44 39.42 -17.47 -5.44
N PRO A 45 38.72 -17.62 -4.30
CA PRO A 45 37.27 -17.58 -4.30
C PRO A 45 36.78 -16.15 -4.62
N CYS A 46 35.56 -16.03 -5.14
CA CYS A 46 34.94 -14.72 -5.33
C CYS A 46 34.85 -13.94 -4.02
N MET A 47 35.08 -12.63 -4.12
CA MET A 47 34.84 -11.72 -3.01
C MET A 47 33.33 -11.54 -2.79
N SER A 48 32.96 -11.24 -1.54
CA SER A 48 31.57 -10.99 -1.20
C SER A 48 30.98 -9.88 -2.08
N GLY A 49 29.81 -10.15 -2.66
CA GLY A 49 29.12 -9.24 -3.58
C GLY A 49 29.38 -9.54 -5.05
N THR A 50 30.20 -10.55 -5.37
CA THR A 50 30.45 -11.01 -6.75
C THR A 50 30.18 -12.49 -6.93
N TYR A 51 29.81 -12.90 -8.14
CA TYR A 51 29.52 -14.29 -8.46
C TYR A 51 29.78 -14.63 -9.93
N GLY A 52 29.72 -15.92 -10.25
CA GLY A 52 29.76 -16.45 -11.62
C GLY A 52 31.18 -16.69 -12.11
N ILE A 53 31.31 -16.88 -13.43
CA ILE A 53 32.60 -17.10 -14.12
C ILE A 53 33.50 -15.89 -13.86
N ASP A 54 34.73 -16.15 -13.44
CA ASP A 54 35.73 -15.14 -13.08
C ASP A 54 35.26 -14.10 -12.04
N CYS A 55 34.16 -14.37 -11.33
CA CYS A 55 33.48 -13.41 -10.46
C CYS A 55 33.03 -12.13 -11.19
N GLY A 56 32.70 -12.23 -12.49
CA GLY A 56 32.36 -11.09 -13.34
C GLY A 56 30.98 -10.49 -13.11
N SER A 57 30.11 -11.13 -12.33
CA SER A 57 28.77 -10.63 -11.99
C SER A 57 28.69 -10.11 -10.57
N ARG A 58 27.77 -9.18 -10.29
CA ARG A 58 27.55 -8.59 -8.96
C ARG A 58 26.25 -9.12 -8.36
N CYS A 59 26.23 -9.39 -7.06
CA CYS A 59 24.99 -9.68 -6.33
C CYS A 59 24.01 -8.50 -6.43
N HIS A 60 22.71 -8.79 -6.44
CA HIS A 60 21.65 -7.79 -6.45
C HIS A 60 21.05 -7.60 -5.05
N HIS A 61 19.73 -7.47 -4.95
CA HIS A 61 18.99 -7.08 -3.75
C HIS A 61 18.67 -8.26 -2.84
N CYS A 62 19.69 -9.00 -2.42
CA CYS A 62 19.51 -10.04 -1.40
C CYS A 62 19.28 -9.38 -0.04
N LEU A 63 18.29 -9.87 0.73
CA LEU A 63 17.93 -9.30 2.03
C LEU A 63 19.08 -9.33 3.06
N ASP A 64 19.08 -8.35 3.98
CA ASP A 64 19.98 -8.21 5.13
C ASP A 64 21.45 -8.12 4.72
N ASN A 65 21.70 -7.61 3.52
CA ASN A 65 23.03 -7.52 2.91
C ASN A 65 23.75 -8.90 2.87
N VAL A 66 22.96 -9.98 2.87
CA VAL A 66 23.48 -11.34 2.76
C VAL A 66 24.07 -11.51 1.37
N THR A 67 25.31 -11.95 1.32
CA THR A 67 25.98 -12.22 0.05
C THR A 67 25.26 -13.31 -0.74
N CYS A 68 25.02 -13.05 -2.03
CA CYS A 68 24.51 -14.08 -2.94
C CYS A 68 25.50 -15.24 -3.09
N HIS A 69 25.01 -16.41 -3.50
CA HIS A 69 25.86 -17.59 -3.71
C HIS A 69 26.93 -17.31 -4.79
N VAL A 70 28.21 -17.50 -4.47
CA VAL A 70 29.33 -17.07 -5.32
C VAL A 70 29.41 -17.77 -6.69
N ALA A 71 28.91 -18.99 -6.82
CA ALA A 71 28.89 -19.67 -8.13
C ALA A 71 27.65 -19.28 -8.93
N SER A 72 26.48 -19.23 -8.28
CA SER A 72 25.20 -19.17 -8.97
C SER A 72 24.52 -17.82 -8.90
N GLY A 73 24.94 -16.88 -8.06
CA GLY A 73 24.31 -15.57 -7.83
C GLY A 73 22.92 -15.61 -7.19
N LEU A 74 22.49 -16.77 -6.69
CA LEU A 74 21.19 -16.92 -6.05
C LEU A 74 21.22 -16.28 -4.66
N CYS A 75 20.16 -15.57 -4.30
CA CYS A 75 19.97 -15.10 -2.94
C CYS A 75 19.48 -16.26 -2.07
N PRO A 76 20.11 -16.52 -0.90
CA PRO A 76 19.83 -17.72 -0.10
C PRO A 76 18.51 -17.66 0.67
N TRP A 77 17.94 -16.47 0.86
CA TRP A 77 16.71 -16.25 1.59
C TRP A 77 15.68 -15.58 0.68
N ARG A 78 15.38 -14.32 0.95
CA ARG A 78 14.41 -13.50 0.24
C ARG A 78 15.09 -12.26 -0.33
N CYS A 79 14.37 -11.56 -1.19
CA CYS A 79 14.82 -10.29 -1.70
C CYS A 79 14.59 -9.15 -0.70
N GLU A 80 15.33 -8.06 -0.86
CA GLU A 80 14.96 -6.81 -0.21
C GLU A 80 13.57 -6.36 -0.69
N PRO A 81 12.82 -5.59 0.11
CA PRO A 81 11.52 -5.09 -0.29
C PRO A 81 11.56 -4.35 -1.63
N GLY A 82 10.59 -4.63 -2.50
CA GLY A 82 10.51 -4.05 -3.85
C GLY A 82 11.22 -4.85 -4.94
N TRP A 83 11.74 -6.04 -4.61
CA TRP A 83 12.44 -6.94 -5.53
C TRP A 83 11.95 -8.38 -5.41
N THR A 84 12.10 -9.16 -6.47
CA THR A 84 11.74 -10.58 -6.55
C THR A 84 12.65 -11.36 -7.52
N GLY A 85 12.39 -12.65 -7.66
CA GLY A 85 13.16 -13.61 -8.44
C GLY A 85 14.33 -14.19 -7.64
N HIS A 86 14.83 -15.37 -8.06
CA HIS A 86 15.85 -16.09 -7.28
C HIS A 86 17.20 -15.36 -7.12
N ARG A 87 17.44 -14.32 -7.93
CA ARG A 87 18.63 -13.46 -7.86
C ARG A 87 18.31 -12.06 -7.35
N CYS A 88 17.04 -11.76 -7.02
CA CYS A 88 16.58 -10.44 -6.57
C CYS A 88 16.94 -9.32 -7.53
N ASN A 89 16.74 -9.58 -8.82
CA ASN A 89 17.06 -8.68 -9.93
C ASN A 89 15.83 -8.23 -10.72
N ILE A 90 14.63 -8.59 -10.25
CA ILE A 90 13.35 -8.22 -10.86
C ILE A 90 12.66 -7.26 -9.91
N GLU A 91 12.25 -6.10 -10.41
CA GLU A 91 11.48 -5.14 -9.63
C GLU A 91 10.03 -5.63 -9.45
N CYS A 92 9.38 -5.26 -8.35
CA CYS A 92 7.96 -5.53 -8.21
C CYS A 92 7.15 -4.81 -9.28
N GLU A 93 6.22 -5.55 -9.90
CA GLU A 93 5.23 -4.99 -10.81
C GLU A 93 4.33 -3.96 -10.10
N PRO A 94 3.83 -2.93 -10.81
CA PRO A 94 2.91 -1.96 -10.25
C PRO A 94 1.70 -2.65 -9.59
N GLY A 95 1.40 -2.28 -8.35
CA GLY A 95 0.35 -2.93 -7.57
C GLY A 95 0.85 -3.99 -6.59
N TRP A 96 2.15 -4.28 -6.57
CA TRP A 96 2.76 -5.21 -5.63
C TRP A 96 3.86 -4.55 -4.79
N HIS A 97 4.04 -5.02 -3.56
CA HIS A 97 5.05 -4.49 -2.65
C HIS A 97 5.61 -5.55 -1.68
N GLY A 98 6.65 -5.15 -0.95
CA GLY A 98 7.28 -5.97 0.08
C GLY A 98 8.37 -6.88 -0.48
N SER A 99 8.86 -7.77 0.38
CA SER A 99 9.86 -8.77 0.02
C SER A 99 9.27 -9.77 -0.96
N ASP A 100 10.02 -10.11 -2.01
CA ASP A 100 9.59 -11.02 -3.08
C ASP A 100 8.28 -10.64 -3.78
N CYS A 101 7.82 -9.39 -3.58
CA CYS A 101 6.54 -8.87 -4.05
C CYS A 101 5.34 -9.70 -3.56
N GLU A 102 5.36 -10.13 -2.30
CA GLU A 102 4.33 -11.00 -1.70
C GLU A 102 2.97 -10.28 -1.50
N PHE A 103 2.97 -8.96 -1.33
CA PHE A 103 1.78 -8.19 -0.98
C PHE A 103 1.23 -7.37 -2.14
N THR A 104 -0.08 -7.20 -2.19
CA THR A 104 -0.76 -6.32 -3.14
C THR A 104 -1.03 -4.96 -2.50
N CYS A 105 -0.97 -3.89 -3.30
CA CYS A 105 -1.38 -2.56 -2.86
C CYS A 105 -2.86 -2.55 -2.45
N GLY A 106 -3.20 -1.76 -1.43
CA GLY A 106 -4.59 -1.51 -1.08
C GLY A 106 -5.28 -0.49 -2.00
N HIS A 107 -6.36 0.11 -1.50
CA HIS A 107 -7.18 1.07 -2.24
C HIS A 107 -6.57 2.47 -2.22
N CYS A 108 -5.43 2.64 -2.89
CA CYS A 108 -4.76 3.93 -3.00
C CYS A 108 -5.57 4.93 -3.82
N PHE A 109 -5.50 6.20 -3.44
CA PHE A 109 -6.28 7.28 -4.05
C PHE A 109 -6.15 7.32 -5.58
N LYS A 110 -7.28 7.33 -6.29
CA LYS A 110 -7.40 7.34 -7.76
C LYS A 110 -6.58 6.25 -8.45
N ASN A 111 -6.54 5.04 -7.86
CA ASN A 111 -5.73 3.92 -8.37
C ASN A 111 -4.24 4.27 -8.52
N SER A 112 -3.71 5.15 -7.67
CA SER A 112 -2.27 5.41 -7.63
C SER A 112 -1.51 4.15 -7.21
N VAL A 113 -0.30 3.97 -7.73
CA VAL A 113 0.55 2.84 -7.38
C VAL A 113 1.15 3.08 -5.99
N CYS A 114 1.04 2.09 -5.10
CA CYS A 114 1.68 2.17 -3.79
C CYS A 114 3.20 2.04 -3.90
N ASP A 115 3.92 2.49 -2.88
CA ASP A 115 5.36 2.30 -2.80
C ASP A 115 5.69 0.79 -2.79
N ARG A 116 6.54 0.35 -3.71
CA ARG A 116 6.87 -1.08 -3.87
C ARG A 116 7.65 -1.67 -2.70
N GLN A 117 8.31 -0.86 -1.89
CA GLN A 117 9.09 -1.34 -0.76
C GLN A 117 8.19 -1.54 0.46
N ASN A 118 7.41 -0.52 0.81
CA ASN A 118 6.67 -0.50 2.06
C ASN A 118 5.14 -0.61 1.90
N GLY A 119 4.59 -0.49 0.69
CA GLY A 119 3.16 -0.60 0.42
C GLY A 119 2.34 0.66 0.70
N VAL A 120 2.98 1.75 1.09
CA VAL A 120 2.30 3.00 1.47
C VAL A 120 1.72 3.67 0.22
N CYS A 121 0.47 4.12 0.31
CA CYS A 121 -0.17 4.90 -0.74
C CYS A 121 0.30 6.37 -0.67
N PRO A 122 0.99 6.92 -1.68
CA PRO A 122 1.62 8.24 -1.60
C PRO A 122 0.62 9.40 -1.49
N PHE A 123 -0.62 9.19 -1.93
CA PHE A 123 -1.69 10.21 -1.90
C PHE A 123 -2.83 9.85 -0.93
N GLY A 124 -2.60 8.90 -0.03
CA GLY A 124 -3.62 8.35 0.86
C GLY A 124 -4.62 7.43 0.16
N CYS A 125 -5.77 7.23 0.78
CA CYS A 125 -6.74 6.22 0.41
C CYS A 125 -7.91 6.77 -0.41
N ASP A 126 -8.46 5.90 -1.25
CA ASP A 126 -9.71 6.17 -1.93
C ASP A 126 -10.89 6.27 -0.95
N PRO A 127 -12.00 6.94 -1.33
CA PRO A 127 -13.14 7.09 -0.45
C PRO A 127 -13.70 5.76 0.02
N GLY A 128 -13.91 5.63 1.33
CA GLY A 128 -14.37 4.39 1.95
C GLY A 128 -13.26 3.56 2.60
N PHE A 129 -12.00 3.94 2.42
CA PHE A 129 -10.83 3.26 2.97
C PHE A 129 -9.95 4.19 3.80
N ASP A 130 -9.20 3.60 4.74
CA ASP A 130 -8.28 4.25 5.67
C ASP A 130 -7.11 3.31 6.02
N GLY A 131 -6.16 3.86 6.79
CA GLY A 131 -4.94 3.21 7.20
C GLY A 131 -3.78 3.49 6.24
N LEU A 132 -2.57 3.21 6.71
CA LEU A 132 -1.35 3.52 5.97
C LEU A 132 -1.25 2.80 4.61
N PHE A 133 -1.85 1.61 4.51
CA PHE A 133 -1.87 0.76 3.31
C PHE A 133 -3.22 0.76 2.59
N CYS A 134 -4.20 1.54 3.06
CA CYS A 134 -5.54 1.61 2.47
C CYS A 134 -6.25 0.26 2.32
N THR A 135 -6.02 -0.64 3.27
CA THR A 135 -6.63 -1.98 3.34
C THR A 135 -7.80 -2.04 4.33
N SER A 136 -8.00 -1.01 5.14
CA SER A 136 -9.08 -0.95 6.14
C SER A 136 -10.25 -0.15 5.60
N GLU A 137 -11.47 -0.66 5.76
CA GLU A 137 -12.68 0.12 5.46
C GLU A 137 -12.93 1.20 6.54
N CYS A 138 -13.68 2.24 6.17
CA CYS A 138 -14.10 3.25 7.14
C CYS A 138 -14.90 2.66 8.29
N MET A 139 -14.55 3.07 9.50
CA MET A 139 -15.36 2.81 10.69
C MET A 139 -16.78 3.39 10.52
N PRO A 140 -17.83 2.71 11.04
CA PRO A 140 -19.19 3.22 10.98
C PRO A 140 -19.29 4.63 11.57
N GLY A 141 -19.84 5.56 10.79
CA GLY A 141 -19.92 6.97 11.17
C GLY A 141 -18.88 7.88 10.51
N TYR A 142 -18.00 7.33 9.67
CA TYR A 142 -17.04 8.07 8.87
C TYR A 142 -17.15 7.74 7.39
N TRP A 143 -16.71 8.67 6.54
CA TRP A 143 -16.77 8.53 5.08
C TRP A 143 -15.74 9.40 4.36
N GLY A 144 -15.60 9.17 3.06
CA GLY A 144 -14.70 9.93 2.19
C GLY A 144 -13.28 9.36 2.16
N PRO A 145 -12.35 10.04 1.46
CA PRO A 145 -10.96 9.61 1.38
C PRO A 145 -10.30 9.67 2.76
N ASN A 146 -9.53 8.63 3.11
CA ASN A 146 -8.94 8.45 4.44
C ASN A 146 -9.96 8.53 5.59
N CYS A 147 -11.24 8.27 5.30
CA CYS A 147 -12.35 8.36 6.25
C CYS A 147 -12.39 9.66 7.08
N GLN A 148 -11.90 10.77 6.49
CA GLN A 148 -11.67 12.01 7.22
C GLN A 148 -12.97 12.78 7.57
N TYR A 149 -14.10 12.41 6.97
CA TYR A 149 -15.37 13.08 7.21
C TYR A 149 -16.27 12.27 8.13
N LYS A 150 -16.89 12.94 9.10
CA LYS A 150 -17.93 12.34 9.95
C LYS A 150 -19.28 12.33 9.21
N CYS A 151 -20.07 11.29 9.42
CA CYS A 151 -21.46 11.26 8.98
C CYS A 151 -22.24 12.41 9.64
N GLY A 152 -23.18 13.00 8.90
CA GLY A 152 -24.10 14.00 9.44
C GLY A 152 -25.15 13.39 10.37
N HIS A 153 -26.28 14.08 10.50
CA HIS A 153 -27.35 13.72 11.42
C HIS A 153 -28.30 12.64 10.86
N CYS A 154 -27.72 11.53 10.39
CA CYS A 154 -28.47 10.37 9.89
C CYS A 154 -29.34 9.77 11.01
N LEU A 155 -30.54 9.29 10.65
CA LEU A 155 -31.41 8.59 11.59
C LEU A 155 -30.74 7.30 12.11
N SER A 156 -30.14 6.52 11.21
CA SER A 156 -29.42 5.26 11.48
C SER A 156 -28.04 5.43 12.14
N ARG A 157 -27.54 6.67 12.32
CA ARG A 157 -26.16 7.01 12.77
C ARG A 157 -25.02 6.63 11.82
N ALA A 158 -25.23 5.64 10.95
CA ALA A 158 -24.30 5.27 9.89
C ALA A 158 -24.67 5.96 8.56
N CYS A 159 -23.65 6.23 7.75
CA CYS A 159 -23.79 6.70 6.38
C CYS A 159 -22.92 5.88 5.44
N HIS A 160 -23.15 5.99 4.14
CA HIS A 160 -22.37 5.33 3.11
C HIS A 160 -20.90 5.81 3.17
N THR A 161 -19.95 4.90 3.33
CA THR A 161 -18.53 5.19 3.59
C THR A 161 -17.84 5.92 2.43
N VAL A 162 -18.33 5.78 1.21
CA VAL A 162 -17.78 6.49 0.03
C VAL A 162 -18.37 7.89 -0.15
N THR A 163 -19.68 8.06 0.07
CA THR A 163 -20.42 9.26 -0.36
C THR A 163 -20.92 10.13 0.78
N GLY A 164 -20.95 9.60 2.00
CA GLY A 164 -21.51 10.22 3.20
C GLY A 164 -23.03 10.19 3.26
N TYR A 165 -23.71 9.55 2.31
CA TYR A 165 -25.17 9.61 2.23
C TYR A 165 -25.81 8.74 3.30
N CYS A 166 -26.83 9.28 3.96
CA CYS A 166 -27.60 8.52 4.94
C CYS A 166 -28.50 7.49 4.22
N SER A 167 -28.65 6.30 4.81
CA SER A 167 -29.53 5.26 4.28
C SER A 167 -30.96 5.78 4.09
N ASN A 168 -31.54 5.53 2.92
CA ASN A 168 -32.86 6.05 2.50
C ASN A 168 -33.02 7.58 2.59
N ARG A 169 -31.92 8.34 2.68
CA ARG A 169 -31.91 9.81 2.89
C ARG A 169 -32.71 10.25 4.11
N SER A 170 -32.71 9.43 5.16
CA SER A 170 -33.43 9.71 6.41
C SER A 170 -32.58 10.49 7.41
N CYS A 171 -32.93 11.76 7.59
CA CYS A 171 -32.34 12.69 8.54
C CYS A 171 -33.13 12.78 9.84
N ARG A 172 -32.41 13.00 10.95
CA ARG A 172 -33.03 13.37 12.22
C ARG A 172 -33.73 14.72 12.10
N ALA A 173 -34.67 14.95 13.02
CA ALA A 173 -35.39 16.20 13.08
C ALA A 173 -34.44 17.41 13.18
N GLY A 174 -34.71 18.44 12.39
CA GLY A 174 -33.87 19.64 12.28
C GLY A 174 -32.80 19.59 11.19
N TRP A 175 -32.67 18.48 10.45
CA TRP A 175 -31.65 18.29 9.42
C TRP A 175 -32.23 17.76 8.11
N SER A 176 -31.56 18.09 7.01
CA SER A 176 -31.94 17.76 5.63
C SER A 176 -30.72 17.54 4.73
N GLY A 177 -30.98 17.23 3.47
CA GLY A 177 -29.97 16.92 2.47
C GLY A 177 -29.56 15.45 2.47
N PRO A 178 -28.84 14.98 1.44
CA PRO A 178 -28.48 13.57 1.31
C PRO A 178 -27.54 13.07 2.42
N ARG A 179 -26.76 13.97 3.02
CA ARG A 179 -25.81 13.69 4.11
C ARG A 179 -26.32 14.11 5.49
N CYS A 180 -27.50 14.73 5.57
CA CYS A 180 -28.07 15.26 6.82
C CYS A 180 -27.14 16.23 7.56
N ASP A 181 -26.40 17.03 6.80
CA ASP A 181 -25.43 18.06 7.24
C ASP A 181 -25.96 19.48 7.04
N VAL A 182 -27.17 19.63 6.50
CA VAL A 182 -27.84 20.91 6.30
C VAL A 182 -28.96 21.07 7.32
N MET A 183 -28.90 22.11 8.15
CA MET A 183 -29.99 22.47 9.06
C MET A 183 -31.26 22.83 8.27
N CYS A 184 -32.44 22.60 8.85
CA CYS A 184 -33.68 23.03 8.22
C CYS A 184 -33.66 24.52 7.91
N ARG A 185 -34.15 24.87 6.71
CA ARG A 185 -34.38 26.27 6.35
C ARG A 185 -35.45 26.84 7.29
N SER A 186 -35.32 28.12 7.63
CA SER A 186 -36.36 28.83 8.37
C SER A 186 -37.74 28.63 7.72
N GLY A 187 -38.71 28.21 8.52
CA GLY A 187 -40.06 27.87 8.04
C GLY A 187 -40.31 26.38 7.83
N THR A 188 -39.32 25.50 8.01
CA THR A 188 -39.52 24.04 8.03
C THR A 188 -38.94 23.37 9.26
N TYR A 189 -39.50 22.22 9.64
CA TYR A 189 -39.09 21.45 10.81
C TYR A 189 -39.35 19.94 10.68
N GLY A 190 -38.92 19.18 11.69
CA GLY A 190 -39.18 17.74 11.79
C GLY A 190 -38.21 16.89 10.97
N LEU A 191 -38.53 15.60 10.85
CA LEU A 191 -37.74 14.63 10.06
C LEU A 191 -37.61 15.12 8.62
N ASN A 192 -36.38 15.11 8.08
CA ASN A 192 -36.07 15.61 6.73
C ASN A 192 -36.55 17.04 6.44
N CYS A 193 -36.88 17.83 7.47
CA CYS A 193 -37.53 19.13 7.33
C CYS A 193 -38.83 19.08 6.50
N ALA A 194 -39.57 17.97 6.59
CA ALA A 194 -40.76 17.72 5.77
C ALA A 194 -42.01 18.50 6.23
N MET A 195 -41.98 19.10 7.43
CA MET A 195 -43.11 19.87 7.96
C MET A 195 -42.87 21.37 7.81
N LEU A 196 -43.94 22.15 7.59
CA LEU A 196 -43.89 23.61 7.53
C LEU A 196 -44.27 24.22 8.87
N CYS A 197 -43.50 25.21 9.33
CA CYS A 197 -43.92 26.09 10.41
C CYS A 197 -45.19 26.84 9.95
N ARG A 198 -46.26 26.81 10.74
CA ARG A 198 -47.48 27.57 10.45
C ARG A 198 -47.80 28.48 11.62
N HIS A 199 -48.26 29.69 11.29
CA HIS A 199 -48.81 30.66 12.24
C HIS A 199 -47.91 31.04 13.42
N CYS A 200 -46.58 30.90 13.31
CA CYS A 200 -45.63 31.51 14.25
C CYS A 200 -45.32 32.95 13.85
N GLN A 201 -45.13 33.85 14.84
CA GLN A 201 -44.63 35.20 14.58
C GLN A 201 -43.11 35.30 14.37
N SER A 202 -42.37 34.29 14.83
CA SER A 202 -40.93 34.13 14.62
C SER A 202 -40.64 32.79 13.95
N PRO A 203 -39.42 32.54 13.43
CA PRO A 203 -39.04 31.21 12.98
C PRO A 203 -39.30 30.15 14.07
N CYS A 204 -39.90 29.02 13.68
CA CYS A 204 -40.16 27.91 14.59
C CYS A 204 -38.90 27.06 14.82
N ASP A 205 -38.87 26.29 15.90
CA ASP A 205 -37.79 25.35 16.18
C ASP A 205 -37.73 24.28 15.08
N ALA A 206 -36.56 24.11 14.46
CA ALA A 206 -36.35 23.19 13.35
C ALA A 206 -36.56 21.71 13.72
N ARG A 207 -36.51 21.34 15.00
CA ARG A 207 -36.64 19.96 15.46
C ARG A 207 -38.11 19.59 15.66
N ASP A 208 -38.85 20.37 16.42
CA ASP A 208 -40.21 20.02 16.85
C ASP A 208 -41.31 20.95 16.36
N GLY A 209 -40.95 22.06 15.70
CA GLY A 209 -41.89 23.01 15.13
C GLY A 209 -42.47 23.98 16.14
N SER A 210 -41.98 23.98 17.37
CA SER A 210 -42.49 24.87 18.40
C SER A 210 -42.20 26.33 18.08
N CYS A 211 -43.19 27.20 18.32
CA CYS A 211 -42.99 28.64 18.15
C CYS A 211 -42.42 29.21 19.45
N PRO A 212 -41.17 29.73 19.47
CA PRO A 212 -40.52 30.18 20.70
C PRO A 212 -41.13 31.48 21.27
N THR A 213 -41.90 32.21 20.47
CA THR A 213 -42.58 33.44 20.88
C THR A 213 -44.08 33.19 21.00
N GLN A 214 -44.88 33.77 20.11
CA GLN A 214 -46.33 33.73 20.15
C GLN A 214 -46.90 33.34 18.78
N CYS A 215 -48.11 32.79 18.82
CA CYS A 215 -48.88 32.48 17.63
C CYS A 215 -49.39 33.77 16.96
N LEU A 216 -49.70 33.69 15.67
CA LEU A 216 -50.54 34.69 15.02
C LEU A 216 -51.93 34.70 15.68
N PRO A 217 -52.64 35.85 15.66
CA PRO A 217 -53.97 35.95 16.25
C PRO A 217 -54.93 34.87 15.72
N GLY A 218 -55.66 34.23 16.64
CA GLY A 218 -56.62 33.15 16.31
C GLY A 218 -56.03 31.74 16.31
N TYR A 219 -54.75 31.58 16.64
CA TYR A 219 -54.09 30.28 16.78
C TYR A 219 -53.55 30.07 18.19
N THR A 220 -53.59 28.83 18.67
CA THR A 220 -53.10 28.42 19.98
C THR A 220 -52.25 27.15 19.90
N GLY A 221 -51.72 26.72 21.05
CA GLY A 221 -50.87 25.53 21.15
C GLY A 221 -49.39 25.81 20.87
N ARG A 222 -48.54 24.80 21.12
CA ARG A 222 -47.07 24.94 21.08
C ARG A 222 -46.52 25.12 19.66
N THR A 223 -47.24 24.62 18.65
CA THR A 223 -46.90 24.72 17.22
C THR A 223 -47.87 25.63 16.45
N CYS A 224 -48.78 26.33 17.14
CA CYS A 224 -49.75 27.28 16.54
C CYS A 224 -50.62 26.68 15.42
N VAL A 225 -51.11 25.44 15.62
CA VAL A 225 -51.99 24.73 14.67
C VAL A 225 -53.41 24.50 15.20
N GLU A 226 -53.68 24.90 16.45
CA GLU A 226 -54.98 24.77 17.12
C GLU A 226 -55.79 26.05 17.02
#